data_AF-X1HI40-F1
#
_entry.id   AF-X1HI40-F1
#
_cell.length_a   1.000
_cell.length_b   1.000
_cell.length_c   1.000
_cell.angle_alpha   90.00
_cell.angle_beta   90.00
_cell.angle_gamma   90.00
#
_symmetry.space_group_name_H-M   'P 1'
#
loop_
_entity.id
_entity.type
_entity.pdbx_description
1 polymer ?
#
loop_
_entity_poly.entity_id
_entity_poly.type
_entity_poly.pdbx_seq_one_letter_code
_entity_poly.pdbx_strand_id
1 'polypeptide(L)'
;MGYVADQVLENLMEGQAYGDSINIPGFNDIIHLRPKAKITEEEMTEHRARRKRREPSNLSERQLEEIDRRRDRYKRMKQSHTPDLVRSISVVMTALDDVEDGLITVAVLGRLMVKLLPRLMGRFVPVLGWALLAADIINLFQILSWLPCSPTSAKRTKEDLTSRNPFGRVAKLKRLKKIKRVVPTFGESLEVAQTTDQLFGVGVCLGSIVGMFVDAAAGAVHGIGTFLTSTQRDLASDEML
;
A
#
# COMPACT_ATOMS: atom_id res chain seq x y z
N MET A 1 -4.93 -8.69 -39.77
CA MET A 1 -3.55 -8.44 -39.28
C MET A 1 -3.26 -6.97 -38.99
N GLY A 2 -3.91 -5.99 -39.63
CA GLY A 2 -3.65 -4.54 -39.36
C GLY A 2 -3.87 -4.09 -37.91
N TYR A 3 -4.95 -4.55 -37.25
CA TYR A 3 -5.30 -4.10 -35.89
C TYR A 3 -4.24 -4.39 -34.81
N VAL A 4 -3.50 -5.50 -34.92
CA VAL A 4 -2.45 -5.83 -33.94
C VAL A 4 -1.25 -4.91 -34.13
N ALA A 5 -0.90 -4.58 -35.38
CA ALA A 5 0.18 -3.65 -35.67
C ALA A 5 -0.16 -2.24 -35.20
N ASP A 6 -1.39 -1.75 -35.47
CA ASP A 6 -1.84 -0.43 -35.03
C ASP A 6 -1.86 -0.34 -33.49
N GLN A 7 -2.36 -1.37 -32.81
CA GLN A 7 -2.42 -1.40 -31.34
C GLN A 7 -1.02 -1.50 -30.72
N VAL A 8 -0.08 -2.20 -31.36
CA VAL A 8 1.33 -2.25 -30.92
C VAL A 8 2.00 -0.90 -31.13
N LEU A 9 1.76 -0.23 -32.27
CA LEU A 9 2.31 1.09 -32.55
C LEU A 9 1.77 2.13 -31.57
N GLU A 10 0.47 2.11 -31.29
CA GLU A 10 -0.18 2.97 -30.30
C GLU A 10 0.40 2.73 -28.90
N ASN A 11 0.57 1.47 -28.48
CA ASN A 11 1.20 1.14 -27.20
C ASN A 11 2.69 1.58 -27.14
N LEU A 12 3.43 1.51 -28.26
CA LEU A 12 4.82 1.94 -28.33
C LEU A 12 4.95 3.47 -28.26
N MET A 13 4.09 4.21 -28.97
CA MET A 13 4.06 5.66 -28.93
C MET A 13 3.55 6.19 -27.58
N GLU A 14 2.53 5.55 -27.00
CA GLU A 14 2.09 5.85 -25.63
C GLU A 14 3.21 5.57 -24.61
N GLY A 15 4.02 4.52 -24.81
CA GLY A 15 5.12 4.16 -23.92
C GLY A 15 6.16 5.27 -23.72
N GLN A 16 6.46 6.05 -24.76
CA GLN A 16 7.44 7.14 -24.68
C GLN A 16 6.93 8.40 -23.97
N ALA A 17 5.62 8.66 -23.99
CA ALA A 17 5.05 9.86 -23.37
C ALA A 17 5.13 9.87 -21.83
N TYR A 18 5.33 8.70 -21.21
CA TYR A 18 5.33 8.53 -19.75
C TYR A 18 6.71 8.20 -19.17
N GLY A 19 7.77 8.22 -20.00
CA GLY A 19 9.06 7.61 -19.70
C GLY A 19 9.83 8.14 -18.49
N ASP A 20 9.68 9.40 -18.09
CA ASP A 20 10.50 9.98 -17.00
C ASP A 20 9.74 10.86 -16.00
N SER A 21 8.42 10.96 -16.13
CA SER A 21 7.65 11.82 -15.24
C SER A 21 7.42 11.14 -13.89
N ILE A 22 7.87 11.78 -12.80
CA ILE A 22 7.48 11.39 -11.44
C ILE A 22 5.96 11.57 -11.31
N ASN A 23 5.24 10.49 -11.00
CA ASN A 23 3.80 10.54 -10.86
C ASN A 23 3.42 11.17 -9.52
N ILE A 24 2.99 12.43 -9.55
CA ILE A 24 2.48 13.13 -8.37
C ILE A 24 0.98 12.81 -8.25
N PRO A 25 0.53 12.15 -7.17
CA PRO A 25 -0.88 11.84 -6.98
C PRO A 25 -1.70 13.12 -6.82
N GLY A 26 -2.88 13.16 -7.42
CA GLY A 26 -3.81 14.27 -7.21
C GLY A 26 -4.43 14.24 -5.82
N PHE A 27 -4.99 15.36 -5.36
CA PHE A 27 -5.70 15.43 -4.08
C PHE A 27 -6.80 14.37 -3.96
N ASN A 28 -7.53 14.13 -5.05
CA ASN A 28 -8.58 13.11 -5.13
C ASN A 28 -8.07 11.66 -5.11
N ASP A 29 -6.77 11.43 -5.31
CA ASP A 29 -6.10 10.13 -5.13
C ASP A 29 -5.69 9.87 -3.67
N ILE A 30 -5.59 10.94 -2.88
CA ILE A 30 -5.19 10.88 -1.47
C ILE A 30 -6.44 10.90 -0.58
N ILE A 31 -7.41 11.76 -0.87
CA ILE A 31 -8.61 11.93 -0.04
C ILE A 31 -9.84 11.59 -0.88
N HIS A 32 -10.54 10.53 -0.51
CA HIS A 32 -11.81 10.12 -1.10
C HIS A 32 -12.96 10.72 -0.28
N LEU A 33 -13.57 11.78 -0.81
CA LEU A 33 -14.74 12.43 -0.20
C LEU A 33 -16.06 11.74 -0.56
N ARG A 34 -16.05 10.88 -1.60
CA ARG A 34 -17.24 10.20 -2.11
C ARG A 34 -16.97 8.70 -2.23
N PRO A 35 -17.94 7.84 -1.89
CA PRO A 35 -17.82 6.41 -2.09
C PRO A 35 -17.54 6.11 -3.56
N LYS A 36 -16.51 5.29 -3.81
CA LYS A 36 -16.19 4.80 -5.15
C LYS A 36 -17.34 3.98 -5.69
N ALA A 37 -17.63 4.12 -6.99
CA ALA A 37 -18.60 3.27 -7.66
C ALA A 37 -18.14 1.81 -7.58
N LYS A 38 -18.90 0.98 -6.87
CA LYS A 38 -18.65 -0.46 -6.85
C LYS A 38 -19.08 -1.03 -8.21
N ILE A 39 -18.22 -1.83 -8.81
CA ILE A 39 -18.51 -2.53 -10.05
C ILE A 39 -18.51 -4.00 -9.69
N THR A 40 -19.62 -4.68 -9.93
CA THR A 40 -19.72 -6.10 -9.61
C THR A 40 -18.88 -6.93 -10.60
N GLU A 41 -18.54 -8.16 -10.24
CA GLU A 41 -17.82 -9.05 -11.16
C GLU A 41 -18.66 -9.37 -12.41
N GLU A 42 -19.98 -9.49 -12.25
CA GLU A 42 -20.94 -9.68 -13.34
C GLU A 42 -20.94 -8.49 -14.30
N GLU A 43 -21.05 -7.26 -13.79
CA GLU A 43 -20.97 -6.04 -14.58
C GLU A 43 -19.61 -5.92 -15.31
N MET A 44 -18.52 -6.33 -14.64
CA MET A 44 -17.18 -6.29 -15.20
C MET A 44 -16.96 -7.33 -16.29
N THR A 45 -17.51 -8.53 -16.12
CA THR A 45 -17.45 -9.59 -17.14
C THR A 45 -18.31 -9.22 -18.35
N GLU A 46 -19.50 -8.65 -18.14
CA GLU A 46 -20.35 -8.13 -19.21
C GLU A 46 -19.65 -6.98 -19.96
N HIS A 47 -19.08 -6.02 -19.25
CA HIS A 47 -18.32 -4.91 -19.85
C HIS A 47 -17.16 -5.43 -20.73
N ARG A 48 -16.41 -6.43 -20.26
CA ARG A 48 -15.34 -7.07 -21.04
C ARG A 48 -15.88 -7.80 -22.27
N ALA A 49 -17.03 -8.48 -22.16
CA ALA A 49 -17.66 -9.17 -23.27
C ALA A 49 -18.16 -8.18 -24.34
N ARG A 50 -18.83 -7.10 -23.95
CA ARG A 50 -19.30 -6.02 -24.85
C ARG A 50 -18.16 -5.31 -25.54
N ARG A 51 -17.06 -5.02 -24.82
CA ARG A 51 -15.85 -4.43 -25.42
C ARG A 51 -15.26 -5.31 -26.51
N LYS A 52 -15.30 -6.64 -26.37
CA LYS A 52 -14.88 -7.57 -27.44
C LYS A 52 -15.83 -7.53 -28.65
N ARG A 53 -17.12 -7.32 -28.42
CA ARG A 53 -18.16 -7.19 -29.46
C ARG A 53 -18.26 -5.79 -30.08
N ARG A 54 -17.53 -4.81 -29.54
CA ARG A 54 -17.61 -3.38 -29.91
C ARG A 54 -18.99 -2.76 -29.64
N GLU A 55 -19.68 -3.27 -28.63
CA GLU A 55 -20.96 -2.73 -28.16
C GLU A 55 -20.75 -1.67 -27.07
N PRO A 56 -21.64 -0.68 -26.93
CA PRO A 56 -21.57 0.28 -25.83
C PRO A 56 -21.71 -0.43 -24.48
N SER A 57 -20.95 0.08 -23.50
CA SER A 57 -20.94 -0.42 -22.13
C SER A 57 -22.24 -0.06 -21.41
N ASN A 58 -22.81 -1.00 -20.66
CA ASN A 58 -23.96 -0.75 -19.77
C ASN A 58 -23.59 -0.08 -18.44
N LEU A 59 -22.29 0.04 -18.16
CA LEU A 59 -21.81 0.71 -16.95
C LEU A 59 -22.19 2.18 -16.96
N SER A 60 -22.52 2.70 -15.77
CA SER A 60 -22.69 4.14 -15.58
C SER A 60 -21.41 4.91 -15.92
N GLU A 61 -21.55 6.18 -16.31
CA GLU A 61 -20.41 7.05 -16.62
C GLU A 61 -19.36 7.07 -15.49
N ARG A 62 -19.81 7.11 -14.22
CA ARG A 62 -18.91 7.07 -13.06
C ARG A 62 -18.12 5.77 -12.92
N GLN A 63 -18.74 4.64 -13.28
CA GLN A 63 -18.04 3.35 -13.28
C GLN A 63 -17.01 3.29 -14.42
N LEU A 64 -17.34 3.86 -15.57
CA LEU A 64 -16.39 3.98 -16.69
C LEU A 64 -15.21 4.87 -16.34
N GLU A 65 -15.45 6.06 -15.77
CA GLU A 65 -14.40 6.95 -15.27
C GLU A 65 -13.47 6.25 -14.26
N GLU A 66 -14.03 5.46 -13.33
CA GLU A 66 -13.22 4.72 -12.36
C GLU A 66 -12.41 3.59 -13.02
N ILE A 67 -12.94 2.92 -14.05
CA ILE A 67 -12.20 1.92 -14.82
C ILE A 67 -11.03 2.57 -15.56
N ASP A 68 -11.28 3.69 -16.23
CA ASP A 68 -10.25 4.39 -16.98
C ASP A 68 -9.19 4.96 -16.02
N ARG A 69 -9.58 5.52 -14.87
CA ARG A 69 -8.66 5.94 -13.81
C ARG A 69 -7.80 4.79 -13.28
N ARG A 70 -8.38 3.59 -13.09
CA ARG A 70 -7.62 2.38 -12.69
C ARG A 70 -6.67 1.92 -13.79
N ARG A 71 -7.11 1.96 -15.05
CA ARG A 71 -6.28 1.63 -16.21
C ARG A 71 -5.10 2.58 -16.32
N ASP A 72 -5.30 3.88 -16.15
CA ASP A 72 -4.25 4.89 -16.24
C ASP A 72 -3.26 4.77 -15.09
N ARG A 73 -3.72 4.47 -13.87
CA ARG A 73 -2.82 4.14 -12.76
C ARG A 73 -1.99 2.90 -13.07
N TYR A 74 -2.62 1.85 -13.60
CA TYR A 74 -1.91 0.62 -13.96
C TYR A 74 -0.89 0.82 -15.09
N LYS A 75 -1.24 1.60 -16.12
CA LYS A 75 -0.32 1.97 -17.20
C LYS A 75 0.90 2.72 -16.65
N ARG A 76 0.68 3.74 -15.81
CA ARG A 76 1.75 4.49 -15.14
C ARG A 76 2.64 3.59 -14.27
N MET A 77 2.03 2.71 -13.48
CA MET A 77 2.79 1.75 -12.66
C MET A 77 3.66 0.83 -13.51
N LYS A 78 3.18 0.37 -14.68
CA LYS A 78 3.97 -0.47 -15.59
C LYS A 78 5.15 0.26 -16.20
N GLN A 79 5.01 1.55 -16.44
CA GLN A 79 6.04 2.40 -17.02
C GLN A 79 7.08 2.87 -16.00
N SER A 80 6.78 2.81 -14.69
CA SER A 80 7.73 3.12 -13.63
C SER A 80 9.00 2.26 -13.73
N HIS A 81 10.15 2.92 -13.64
CA HIS A 81 11.49 2.33 -13.61
C HIS A 81 11.79 1.49 -12.36
N THR A 82 10.82 1.36 -11.45
CA THR A 82 10.98 0.55 -10.25
C THR A 82 11.18 -0.92 -10.63
N PRO A 83 12.28 -1.57 -10.20
CA PRO A 83 12.53 -2.98 -10.49
C PRO A 83 11.38 -3.88 -10.01
N ASP A 84 11.06 -4.93 -10.77
CA ASP A 84 9.94 -5.83 -10.44
C ASP A 84 10.07 -6.47 -9.05
N LEU A 85 11.30 -6.69 -8.57
CA LEU A 85 11.56 -7.17 -7.21
C LEU A 85 11.09 -6.15 -6.16
N VAL A 86 11.46 -4.88 -6.31
CA VAL A 86 11.07 -3.80 -5.38
C VAL A 86 9.55 -3.59 -5.42
N ARG A 87 8.95 -3.65 -6.62
CA ARG A 87 7.50 -3.60 -6.80
C ARG A 87 6.80 -4.74 -6.07
N SER A 88 7.30 -5.97 -6.22
CA SER A 88 6.72 -7.15 -5.56
C SER A 88 6.85 -7.06 -4.04
N ILE A 89 7.99 -6.60 -3.53
CA ILE A 89 8.20 -6.35 -2.10
C ILE A 89 7.24 -5.27 -1.60
N SER A 90 7.07 -4.16 -2.34
CA SER A 90 6.14 -3.10 -1.97
C SER A 90 4.70 -3.61 -1.89
N VAL A 91 4.25 -4.43 -2.85
CA VAL A 91 2.89 -5.01 -2.82
C VAL A 91 2.71 -5.90 -1.58
N VAL A 92 3.70 -6.72 -1.26
CA VAL A 92 3.65 -7.56 -0.04
C VAL A 92 3.66 -6.70 1.22
N MET A 93 4.48 -5.64 1.28
CA MET A 93 4.50 -4.72 2.41
C MET A 93 3.15 -4.02 2.60
N THR A 94 2.54 -3.53 1.52
CA THR A 94 1.20 -2.91 1.57
C THR A 94 0.14 -3.93 2.00
N ALA A 95 0.18 -5.16 1.50
CA ALA A 95 -0.76 -6.19 1.93
C ALA A 95 -0.60 -6.56 3.42
N LEU A 96 0.63 -6.56 3.94
CA LEU A 96 0.89 -6.76 5.36
C LEU A 96 0.40 -5.57 6.20
N ASP A 97 0.56 -4.34 5.71
CA ASP A 97 0.06 -3.11 6.32
C ASP A 97 -1.47 -3.11 6.39
N ASP A 98 -2.17 -3.46 5.31
CA ASP A 98 -3.64 -3.59 5.28
C ASP A 98 -4.16 -4.59 6.34
N VAL A 99 -3.43 -5.69 6.57
CA VAL A 99 -3.76 -6.67 7.62
C VAL A 99 -3.51 -6.07 9.01
N GLU A 100 -2.41 -5.35 9.21
CA GLU A 100 -2.11 -4.66 10.47
C GLU A 100 -3.18 -3.59 10.78
N ASP A 101 -3.52 -2.74 9.81
CA ASP A 101 -4.57 -1.73 9.89
C ASP A 101 -5.93 -2.34 10.22
N GLY A 102 -6.27 -3.46 9.58
CA GLY A 102 -7.48 -4.23 9.88
C GLY A 102 -7.50 -4.74 11.33
N LEU A 103 -6.40 -5.34 11.79
CA LEU A 103 -6.29 -5.85 13.17
C LEU A 103 -6.33 -4.71 14.20
N ILE A 104 -5.69 -3.58 13.94
CA ILE A 104 -5.73 -2.43 14.84
C ILE A 104 -7.12 -1.81 14.86
N THR A 105 -7.79 -1.69 13.72
CA THR A 105 -9.19 -1.22 13.63
C THR A 105 -10.11 -2.11 14.44
N VAL A 106 -9.99 -3.44 14.30
CA VAL A 106 -10.74 -4.42 15.12
C VAL A 106 -10.40 -4.26 16.61
N ALA A 107 -9.14 -4.00 16.96
CA ALA A 107 -8.73 -3.79 18.35
C ALA A 107 -9.26 -2.46 18.93
N VAL A 108 -9.30 -1.37 18.15
CA VAL A 108 -9.90 -0.08 18.54
C VAL A 108 -11.41 -0.25 18.73
N LEU A 109 -12.09 -0.85 17.75
CA LEU A 109 -13.53 -1.12 17.83
C LEU A 109 -13.84 -2.04 19.01
N GLY A 110 -13.02 -3.07 19.22
CA GLY A 110 -13.06 -3.93 20.38
C GLY A 110 -12.97 -3.16 21.69
N ARG A 111 -11.99 -2.26 21.83
CA ARG A 111 -11.83 -1.39 23.01
C ARG A 111 -13.05 -0.48 23.23
N LEU A 112 -13.66 0.03 22.18
CA LEU A 112 -14.88 0.84 22.27
C LEU A 112 -16.07 -0.01 22.73
N MET A 113 -16.25 -1.19 22.14
CA MET A 113 -17.30 -2.15 22.50
C MET A 113 -17.17 -2.64 23.95
N VAL A 114 -15.95 -2.92 24.42
CA VAL A 114 -15.65 -3.23 25.83
C VAL A 114 -16.23 -2.19 26.79
N LYS A 115 -16.10 -0.91 26.44
CA LYS A 115 -16.58 0.20 27.27
C LYS A 115 -18.08 0.43 27.18
N LEU A 116 -18.63 0.34 25.96
CA LEU A 116 -20.06 0.54 25.74
C LEU A 116 -20.89 -0.62 26.28
N LEU A 117 -20.35 -1.84 26.26
CA LEU A 117 -21.09 -3.06 26.54
C LEU A 117 -20.32 -4.01 27.48
N PRO A 118 -20.03 -3.61 28.73
CA PRO A 118 -19.25 -4.41 29.67
C PRO A 118 -19.89 -5.77 30.01
N ARG A 119 -21.20 -5.92 29.82
CA ARG A 119 -21.94 -7.18 30.04
C ARG A 119 -21.72 -8.21 28.91
N LEU A 120 -21.40 -7.78 27.70
CA LEU A 120 -21.10 -8.66 26.57
C LEU A 120 -19.64 -9.15 26.59
N MET A 121 -18.78 -8.52 27.39
CA MET A 121 -17.34 -8.76 27.45
C MET A 121 -16.96 -10.22 27.63
N GLY A 122 -17.64 -10.94 28.54
CA GLY A 122 -17.24 -12.30 28.92
C GLY A 122 -17.15 -13.28 27.75
N ARG A 123 -17.93 -13.06 26.68
CA ARG A 123 -17.92 -13.91 25.47
C ARG A 123 -16.95 -13.45 24.38
N PHE A 124 -16.55 -12.18 24.36
CA PHE A 124 -15.69 -11.61 23.30
C PHE A 124 -14.19 -11.55 23.66
N VAL A 125 -13.81 -11.71 24.93
CA VAL A 125 -12.40 -11.76 25.36
C VAL A 125 -11.55 -12.77 24.55
N PRO A 126 -12.03 -13.99 24.24
CA PRO A 126 -11.22 -14.96 23.50
C PRO A 126 -10.90 -14.47 22.08
N VAL A 127 -11.89 -13.93 21.36
CA VAL A 127 -11.74 -13.46 19.98
C VAL A 127 -10.80 -12.26 19.91
N LEU A 128 -10.96 -11.30 20.83
CA LEU A 128 -10.05 -10.15 20.91
C LEU A 128 -8.61 -10.55 21.24
N GLY A 129 -8.45 -11.56 22.09
CA GLY A 129 -7.15 -12.12 22.45
C GLY A 129 -6.41 -12.68 21.24
N TRP A 130 -7.09 -13.42 20.37
CA TRP A 130 -6.51 -13.96 19.14
C TRP A 130 -6.15 -12.85 18.13
N ALA A 131 -6.99 -11.83 17.98
CA ALA A 131 -6.69 -10.70 17.09
C ALA A 131 -5.44 -9.91 17.56
N LEU A 132 -5.33 -9.64 18.87
CA LEU A 132 -4.15 -8.99 19.43
C LEU A 132 -2.89 -9.85 19.27
N LEU A 133 -3.00 -11.16 19.49
CA LEU A 133 -1.90 -12.10 19.30
C LEU A 133 -1.43 -12.13 17.84
N ALA A 134 -2.36 -12.13 16.88
CA ALA A 134 -2.03 -12.08 15.46
C ALA A 134 -1.26 -10.79 15.11
N ALA A 135 -1.71 -9.64 15.63
CA ALA A 135 -1.02 -8.36 15.42
C ALA A 135 0.42 -8.39 15.97
N ASP A 136 0.64 -8.98 17.14
CA ASP A 136 1.99 -9.09 17.70
C ASP A 136 2.91 -10.02 16.90
N ILE A 137 2.36 -11.09 16.33
CA ILE A 137 3.12 -12.02 15.48
C ILE A 137 3.56 -11.29 14.20
N ILE A 138 2.68 -10.52 13.58
CA ILE A 138 3.00 -9.73 12.38
C ILE A 138 4.07 -8.68 12.70
N ASN A 139 3.91 -7.94 13.81
CA ASN A 139 4.87 -6.93 14.22
C ASN A 139 6.25 -7.55 14.57
N LEU A 140 6.25 -8.78 15.13
CA LEU A 140 7.48 -9.56 15.34
C LEU A 140 8.15 -9.94 14.01
N PHE A 141 7.38 -10.36 13.00
CA PHE A 141 7.91 -10.66 11.67
C PHE A 141 8.49 -9.44 10.97
N GLN A 142 7.84 -8.27 11.07
CA GLN A 142 8.40 -7.02 10.56
C GLN A 142 9.73 -6.72 11.25
N ILE A 143 9.79 -6.74 12.59
CA ILE A 143 11.07 -6.51 13.29
C ILE A 143 12.15 -7.51 12.86
N LEU A 144 11.78 -8.77 12.60
CA LEU A 144 12.68 -9.81 12.12
C LEU A 144 13.17 -9.59 10.69
N SER A 145 12.36 -9.01 9.80
CA SER A 145 12.75 -8.76 8.40
C SER A 145 13.78 -7.64 8.25
N TRP A 146 13.85 -6.69 9.19
CA TRP A 146 14.83 -5.60 9.20
C TRP A 146 16.14 -5.92 9.93
N LEU A 147 16.20 -7.05 10.66
CA LEU A 147 17.39 -7.47 11.43
C LEU A 147 18.68 -7.68 10.60
N PRO A 148 18.68 -8.15 9.34
CA PRO A 148 19.92 -8.37 8.59
C PRO A 148 20.58 -7.08 8.07
N CYS A 149 19.92 -5.91 8.11
CA CYS A 149 20.40 -4.72 7.42
C CYS A 149 21.29 -3.78 8.24
N SER A 150 21.53 -4.02 9.54
CA SER A 150 22.49 -3.20 10.32
C SER A 150 22.91 -3.87 11.64
N PRO A 151 24.22 -4.04 11.92
CA PRO A 151 24.71 -4.60 13.18
C PRO A 151 24.42 -3.71 14.39
N THR A 152 24.32 -2.39 14.18
CA THR A 152 23.95 -1.43 15.23
C THR A 152 22.45 -1.50 15.54
N SER A 153 21.64 -1.77 14.51
CA SER A 153 20.20 -2.03 14.67
C SER A 153 19.99 -3.31 15.46
N ALA A 154 20.70 -4.40 15.15
CA ALA A 154 20.53 -5.68 15.85
C ALA A 154 20.64 -5.59 17.39
N LYS A 155 21.54 -4.75 17.92
CA LYS A 155 21.67 -4.55 19.38
C LYS A 155 20.46 -3.82 19.97
N ARG A 156 20.02 -2.72 19.32
CA ARG A 156 18.82 -1.97 19.73
C ARG A 156 17.57 -2.82 19.57
N THR A 157 17.48 -3.58 18.50
CA THR A 157 16.37 -4.49 18.20
C THR A 157 16.32 -5.63 19.19
N LYS A 158 17.44 -6.16 19.69
CA LYS A 158 17.45 -7.17 20.75
C LYS A 158 16.87 -6.63 22.06
N GLU A 159 17.27 -5.42 22.48
CA GLU A 159 16.69 -4.77 23.65
C GLU A 159 15.20 -4.49 23.46
N ASP A 160 14.81 -4.01 22.27
CA ASP A 160 13.42 -3.70 21.96
C ASP A 160 12.56 -4.97 21.88
N LEU A 161 13.03 -6.04 21.24
CA LEU A 161 12.42 -7.38 21.20
C LEU A 161 12.22 -7.95 22.60
N THR A 162 13.21 -7.78 23.48
CA THR A 162 13.10 -8.25 24.87
C THR A 162 12.01 -7.47 25.61
N SER A 163 11.89 -6.17 25.33
CA SER A 163 10.87 -5.30 25.93
C SER A 163 9.46 -5.47 25.33
N ARG A 164 9.38 -5.95 24.08
CA ARG A 164 8.16 -6.17 23.29
C ARG A 164 7.71 -7.64 23.24
N ASN A 165 8.44 -8.55 23.87
CA ASN A 165 8.10 -9.97 23.89
C ASN A 165 6.65 -10.16 24.37
N PRO A 166 5.75 -10.73 23.54
CA PRO A 166 4.34 -10.87 23.86
C PRO A 166 4.07 -11.69 25.12
N PHE A 167 5.01 -12.57 25.50
CA PHE A 167 4.91 -13.41 26.67
C PHE A 167 5.48 -12.76 27.95
N GLY A 168 6.21 -11.66 27.82
CA GLY A 168 6.82 -10.94 28.94
C GLY A 168 5.79 -10.25 29.85
N ARG A 169 5.99 -10.30 31.17
CA ARG A 169 5.12 -9.63 32.16
C ARG A 169 5.01 -8.11 31.90
N VAL A 170 6.11 -7.48 31.49
CA VAL A 170 6.15 -6.03 31.18
C VAL A 170 5.29 -5.70 29.95
N ALA A 171 5.35 -6.50 28.90
CA ALA A 171 4.54 -6.33 27.70
C ALA A 171 3.05 -6.52 28.00
N LYS A 172 2.69 -7.55 28.81
CA LYS A 172 1.30 -7.75 29.27
C LYS A 172 0.76 -6.53 30.04
N LEU A 173 1.55 -5.95 30.93
CA LEU A 173 1.15 -4.74 31.66
C LEU A 173 1.03 -3.51 30.75
N LYS A 174 1.94 -3.33 29.79
CA LYS A 174 1.85 -2.26 28.78
C LYS A 174 0.58 -2.41 27.93
N ARG A 175 0.20 -3.64 27.54
CA ARG A 175 -1.05 -3.91 26.82
C ARG A 175 -2.29 -3.60 27.64
N LEU A 176 -2.33 -4.03 28.90
CA LEU A 176 -3.45 -3.68 29.78
C LEU A 176 -3.59 -2.17 29.95
N LYS A 177 -2.47 -1.43 30.06
CA LYS A 177 -2.48 0.04 30.05
C LYS A 177 -2.99 0.60 28.71
N LYS A 178 -2.59 0.03 27.58
CA LYS A 178 -3.05 0.45 26.24
C LYS A 178 -4.54 0.17 26.04
N ILE A 179 -5.06 -0.97 26.51
CA ILE A 179 -6.49 -1.32 26.49
C ILE A 179 -7.31 -0.37 27.37
N LYS A 180 -6.77 0.07 28.51
CA LYS A 180 -7.46 1.04 29.38
C LYS A 180 -7.55 2.44 28.78
N ARG A 181 -6.60 2.84 27.92
CA ARG A 181 -6.58 4.17 27.29
C ARG A 181 -7.83 4.36 26.41
N VAL A 182 -8.53 5.49 26.61
CA VAL A 182 -9.80 5.81 25.92
C VAL A 182 -9.54 6.44 24.55
N VAL A 183 -8.52 7.30 24.47
CA VAL A 183 -8.25 8.11 23.29
C VAL A 183 -7.30 7.34 22.38
N PRO A 184 -7.70 7.08 21.11
CA PRO A 184 -6.79 6.51 20.12
C PRO A 184 -5.60 7.45 19.93
N THR A 185 -4.43 6.89 19.64
CA THR A 185 -3.29 7.72 19.24
C THR A 185 -3.52 8.29 17.84
N PHE A 186 -2.75 9.31 17.46
CA PHE A 186 -2.83 9.89 16.11
C PHE A 186 -2.61 8.83 15.02
N GLY A 187 -1.66 7.90 15.24
CA GLY A 187 -1.46 6.73 14.36
C GLY A 187 -2.71 5.85 14.26
N GLU A 188 -3.28 5.42 15.38
CA GLU A 188 -4.52 4.61 15.40
C GLU A 188 -5.70 5.33 14.73
N SER A 189 -5.72 6.66 14.74
CA SER A 189 -6.76 7.46 14.07
C SER A 189 -6.56 7.52 12.56
N LEU A 190 -5.31 7.61 12.09
CA LEU A 190 -4.98 7.51 10.66
C LEU A 190 -5.30 6.12 10.11
N GLU A 191 -4.94 5.06 10.84
CA GLU A 191 -5.24 3.66 10.47
C GLU A 191 -6.74 3.42 10.36
N VAL A 192 -7.54 3.93 11.33
CA VAL A 192 -9.01 3.89 11.25
C VAL A 192 -9.53 4.69 10.05
N ALA A 193 -8.90 5.82 9.71
CA ALA A 193 -9.28 6.58 8.52
C ALA A 193 -8.97 5.83 7.21
N GLN A 194 -7.93 5.00 7.17
CA GLN A 194 -7.60 4.15 6.03
C GLN A 194 -8.58 2.97 5.89
N THR A 195 -8.90 2.26 6.98
CA THR A 195 -9.90 1.17 6.93
C THR A 195 -11.31 1.66 6.67
N THR A 196 -11.63 2.91 7.06
CA THR A 196 -12.89 3.56 6.69
C THR A 196 -13.00 3.75 5.17
N ASP A 197 -11.89 4.03 4.47
CA ASP A 197 -11.88 4.09 2.99
C ASP A 197 -12.21 2.72 2.39
N GLN A 198 -11.64 1.64 2.92
CA GLN A 198 -11.91 0.29 2.42
C GLN A 198 -13.35 -0.16 2.67
N LEU A 199 -13.90 0.12 3.85
CA LEU A 199 -15.25 -0.30 4.23
C LEU A 199 -16.35 0.56 3.59
N PHE A 200 -16.18 1.87 3.62
CA PHE A 200 -17.22 2.84 3.25
C PHE A 200 -16.91 3.59 1.95
N GLY A 201 -15.71 3.44 1.38
CA GLY A 201 -15.28 4.17 0.18
C GLY A 201 -14.97 5.65 0.43
N VAL A 202 -14.88 6.06 1.70
CA VAL A 202 -14.60 7.44 2.12
C VAL A 202 -13.45 7.41 3.12
N GLY A 203 -12.31 8.01 2.76
CA GLY A 203 -11.14 8.05 3.64
C GLY A 203 -9.86 8.47 2.92
N VAL A 204 -8.72 8.19 3.56
CA VAL A 204 -7.39 8.58 3.07
C VAL A 204 -6.68 7.37 2.48
N CYS A 205 -6.10 7.50 1.30
CA CYS A 205 -5.31 6.46 0.65
C CYS A 205 -3.82 6.82 0.69
N LEU A 206 -3.09 6.19 1.62
CA LEU A 206 -1.66 6.42 1.79
C LEU A 206 -0.83 5.84 0.64
N GLY A 207 -1.35 4.82 -0.07
CA GLY A 207 -0.64 4.13 -1.15
C GLY A 207 -0.18 5.06 -2.28
N SER A 208 -0.98 6.09 -2.59
CA SER A 208 -0.63 7.12 -3.57
C SER A 208 0.61 7.93 -3.16
N ILE A 209 0.73 8.25 -1.87
CA ILE A 209 1.86 9.00 -1.31
C ILE A 209 3.12 8.12 -1.28
N VAL A 210 2.99 6.89 -0.80
CA VAL A 210 4.11 5.94 -0.76
C VAL A 210 4.64 5.64 -2.16
N GLY A 211 3.75 5.44 -3.14
CA GLY A 211 4.12 5.24 -4.54
C GLY A 211 4.95 6.40 -5.09
N MET A 212 4.55 7.65 -4.80
CA MET A 212 5.31 8.85 -5.16
C MET A 212 6.73 8.85 -4.56
N PHE A 213 6.88 8.49 -3.28
CA PHE A 213 8.19 8.42 -2.64
C PHE A 213 9.08 7.32 -3.25
N VAL A 214 8.51 6.16 -3.54
CA VAL A 214 9.24 5.04 -4.18
C VAL A 214 9.69 5.43 -5.59
N ASP A 215 8.80 5.99 -6.40
CA ASP A 215 9.13 6.44 -7.77
C ASP A 215 10.19 7.55 -7.74
N ALA A 216 10.11 8.50 -6.80
CA ALA A 216 11.11 9.55 -6.63
C ALA A 216 12.49 8.98 -6.24
N ALA A 217 12.52 8.01 -5.31
CA ALA A 217 13.75 7.35 -4.91
C ALA A 217 14.36 6.51 -6.05
N ALA A 218 13.54 5.74 -6.77
CA ALA A 218 13.96 4.96 -7.93
C ALA A 218 14.50 5.86 -9.04
N GLY A 219 13.81 6.97 -9.33
CA GLY A 219 14.25 7.99 -10.29
C GLY A 219 15.60 8.60 -9.91
N ALA A 220 15.80 8.92 -8.63
CA ALA A 220 17.09 9.44 -8.15
C ALA A 220 18.22 8.42 -8.32
N VAL A 221 17.99 7.15 -7.97
CA VAL A 221 18.99 6.07 -8.15
C VAL A 221 19.32 5.88 -9.63
N HIS A 222 18.32 5.91 -10.52
CA HIS A 222 18.52 5.81 -11.96
C HIS A 222 19.30 7.00 -12.54
N GLY A 223 18.98 8.22 -12.09
CA GLY A 223 19.71 9.44 -12.45
C GLY A 223 21.18 9.41 -12.03
N ILE A 224 21.48 8.89 -10.85
CA ILE A 224 22.88 8.72 -10.39
C ILE A 224 23.61 7.69 -11.26
N GLY A 225 22.96 6.56 -11.59
CA GLY A 225 23.56 5.54 -12.44
C GLY A 225 23.87 6.04 -13.86
N THR A 226 22.95 6.81 -14.47
CA THR A 226 23.14 7.41 -15.80
C THR A 226 24.24 8.48 -15.80
N PHE A 227 24.33 9.29 -14.74
CA PHE A 227 25.41 10.26 -14.57
C PHE A 227 26.80 9.58 -14.41
N LEU A 228 26.90 8.52 -13.61
CA LEU A 228 28.16 7.81 -13.42
C LEU A 228 28.62 7.12 -14.72
N THR A 229 27.70 6.52 -15.46
CA THR A 229 28.01 5.83 -16.72
C THR A 229 28.36 6.78 -17.86
N SER A 230 27.74 7.96 -17.93
CA SER A 230 28.15 9.01 -18.88
C SER A 230 29.53 9.55 -18.54
N THR A 231 29.81 9.86 -17.27
CA THR A 231 31.13 10.32 -16.82
C THR A 231 32.24 9.30 -17.15
N GLN A 232 31.98 8.00 -16.94
CA GLN A 232 32.95 6.95 -17.30
C GLN A 232 33.20 6.86 -18.81
N ARG A 233 32.18 7.11 -19.64
CA ARG A 233 32.31 7.10 -21.10
C ARG A 233 33.15 8.30 -21.57
N ASP A 234 32.91 9.47 -21.01
CA ASP A 234 33.64 10.70 -21.37
C ASP A 234 35.13 10.58 -21.00
N LEU A 235 35.43 10.06 -19.81
CA LEU A 235 36.81 9.77 -19.38
C LEU A 235 37.50 8.75 -20.32
N ALA A 236 36.78 7.72 -20.78
CA ALA A 236 37.33 6.73 -21.67
C ALA A 236 37.58 7.25 -23.10
N SER A 237 36.81 8.26 -23.55
CA SER A 237 37.06 8.90 -24.86
C SER A 237 38.27 9.84 -24.84
N ASP A 238 38.56 10.49 -23.72
CA ASP A 238 39.71 11.38 -23.58
C ASP A 238 41.05 10.62 -23.61
N GLU A 239 41.08 9.36 -23.14
CA GLU A 239 42.29 8.52 -23.20
C GLU A 239 42.62 8.03 -24.63
N MET A 240 41.70 8.15 -25.59
CA MET A 240 41.90 7.70 -26.98
C MET A 240 42.41 8.81 -27.94
N LEU A 241 42.56 10.05 -27.46
CA LEU A 241 43.07 11.19 -28.23
C LEU A 241 44.53 11.50 -27.90
#